data_AF-A0A932GNM6-F1
#
_entry.id   AF-A0A932GNM6-F1
#
_cell.length_a   1.000
_cell.length_b   1.000
_cell.length_c   1.000
_cell.angle_alpha   90.00
_cell.angle_beta   90.00
_cell.angle_gamma   90.00
#
_symmetry.space_group_name_H-M   'P 1'
#
loop_
_entity.id
_entity.type
_entity.pdbx_description
1 polymer ?
#
loop_
_entity_poly.entity_id
_entity_poly.type
_entity_poly.pdbx_seq_one_letter_code
_entity_poly.pdbx_strand_id
1 'polypeptide(L)'
;MGAYEPLYFHIPEGTLLNPGPDAAVANAPHIGRLVVNSVHSVFARLLYASGECDQCSASHGGSGCTVAFSGPNQWGAVSSDLMGFKQNPEGAGARTDLDGVDAYGFFWANQGRAPDVEDFESRYTFLHLSQKYRIDSCGFGRRRGGSGTYTAWMNYHVPEINALTLGNSSRIPVGGGLFGGYAANVAGNLLLRETSALGGDRRERVTRKARVPTKWVRPRDLESLLRDRNFARHCELRPAQNPPVVLERGDVIVGMNTGGHGYGDVLERSPEDVLQDFQSDLISARTVADIYCVVVDPRTGQVDSAATEARRHQERAKRLKRGVSFSEFEEAWSRKRPPDSALRYFGRWPDGAPLGAVRRG
;
A
#
# COMPACT_ATOMS: atom_id res chain seq x y z
N MET A 1 32.95 -8.88 17.75
CA MET A 1 31.67 -8.65 18.44
C MET A 1 30.59 -8.59 17.38
N GLY A 2 29.57 -9.42 17.46
CA GLY A 2 28.49 -9.46 16.46
C GLY A 2 27.54 -8.29 16.61
N ALA A 3 26.92 -7.80 15.53
CA ALA A 3 26.01 -6.65 15.58
C ALA A 3 24.79 -6.85 16.52
N TYR A 4 24.40 -8.11 16.76
CA TYR A 4 23.29 -8.47 17.65
C TYR A 4 23.73 -8.89 19.06
N GLU A 5 25.03 -8.97 19.34
CA GLU A 5 25.56 -9.35 20.65
C GLU A 5 25.05 -8.47 21.82
N PRO A 6 24.87 -7.14 21.66
CA PRO A 6 24.30 -6.31 22.73
C PRO A 6 22.76 -6.32 22.78
N LEU A 7 22.08 -7.11 21.93
CA LEU A 7 20.62 -7.13 21.84
C LEU A 7 20.04 -8.40 22.48
N TYR A 8 19.12 -8.21 23.42
CA TYR A 8 18.42 -9.28 24.12
C TYR A 8 16.96 -9.34 23.65
N PHE A 9 16.54 -10.50 23.13
CA PHE A 9 15.18 -10.70 22.63
C PHE A 9 14.36 -11.56 23.61
N HIS A 10 13.27 -11.02 24.13
CA HIS A 10 12.29 -11.76 24.92
C HIS A 10 11.02 -11.98 24.10
N ILE A 11 10.83 -13.19 23.58
CA ILE A 11 9.70 -13.55 22.70
C ILE A 11 8.93 -14.72 23.33
N PRO A 12 7.86 -14.45 24.11
CA PRO A 12 7.12 -15.49 24.82
C PRO A 12 6.53 -16.55 23.87
N GLU A 13 6.55 -17.81 24.29
CA GLU A 13 5.95 -18.92 23.55
C GLU A 13 4.43 -18.73 23.38
N GLY A 14 3.89 -19.18 22.25
CA GLY A 14 2.47 -19.09 21.94
C GLY A 14 2.05 -17.72 21.40
N THR A 15 2.99 -16.77 21.29
CA THR A 15 2.78 -15.51 20.57
C THR A 15 2.89 -15.73 19.06
N LEU A 16 2.38 -14.77 18.29
CA LEU A 16 2.46 -14.79 16.82
C LEU A 16 3.90 -14.82 16.29
N LEU A 17 4.88 -14.34 17.08
CA LEU A 17 6.31 -14.31 16.74
C LEU A 17 7.09 -15.52 17.26
N ASN A 18 6.50 -16.32 18.16
CA ASN A 18 7.07 -17.57 18.66
C ASN A 18 5.98 -18.65 18.71
N PRO A 19 5.51 -19.10 17.54
CA PRO A 19 4.48 -20.11 17.45
C PRO A 19 5.07 -21.52 17.70
N GLY A 20 4.21 -22.44 18.14
CA GLY A 20 4.60 -23.86 18.27
C GLY A 20 4.96 -24.51 16.92
N PRO A 21 5.64 -25.67 16.95
CA PRO A 21 6.24 -26.30 15.76
C PRO A 21 5.23 -26.65 14.65
N ASP A 22 3.97 -26.91 15.00
CA ASP A 22 2.92 -27.27 14.04
C ASP A 22 2.28 -26.06 13.34
N ALA A 23 2.77 -24.84 13.58
CA ALA A 23 2.23 -23.64 12.97
C ALA A 23 2.73 -23.44 11.54
N ALA A 24 1.83 -23.01 10.65
CA ALA A 24 2.20 -22.58 9.31
C ALA A 24 2.96 -21.24 9.36
N VAL A 25 4.23 -21.27 8.97
CA VAL A 25 5.14 -20.11 9.00
C VAL A 25 5.58 -19.62 7.61
N ALA A 26 5.07 -20.21 6.53
CA ALA A 26 5.44 -19.83 5.16
C ALA A 26 5.22 -18.33 4.86
N ASN A 27 4.22 -17.72 5.52
CA ASN A 27 3.86 -16.30 5.37
C ASN A 27 4.40 -15.42 6.51
N ALA A 28 5.41 -15.86 7.27
CA ALA A 28 6.03 -15.11 8.36
C ALA A 28 6.49 -13.68 7.99
N PRO A 29 6.98 -13.39 6.76
CA PRO A 29 7.36 -12.02 6.38
C PRO A 29 6.21 -11.00 6.49
N HIS A 30 4.95 -11.43 6.31
CA HIS A 30 3.81 -10.53 6.48
C HIS A 30 3.60 -10.12 7.94
N ILE A 31 3.89 -11.01 8.89
CA ILE A 31 3.86 -10.72 10.33
C ILE A 31 5.08 -9.91 10.75
N GLY A 32 6.28 -10.31 10.31
CA GLY A 32 7.54 -9.63 10.66
C GLY A 32 7.54 -8.14 10.31
N ARG A 33 6.69 -7.74 9.36
CA ARG A 33 6.52 -6.33 9.00
C ARG A 33 5.97 -5.43 10.09
N LEU A 34 5.10 -5.96 10.95
CA LEU A 34 4.60 -5.25 12.13
C LEU A 34 5.78 -4.91 13.06
N VAL A 35 6.74 -5.84 13.18
CA VAL A 35 7.96 -5.64 13.95
C VAL A 35 8.83 -4.57 13.31
N VAL A 36 9.09 -4.64 12.00
CA VAL A 36 9.89 -3.64 11.28
C VAL A 36 9.29 -2.23 11.42
N ASN A 37 7.98 -2.07 11.28
CA ASN A 37 7.31 -0.77 11.44
C ASN A 37 7.44 -0.23 12.87
N SER A 38 7.35 -1.13 13.85
CA SER A 38 7.54 -0.79 15.27
C SER A 38 8.98 -0.37 15.56
N VAL A 39 9.97 -1.06 14.96
CA VAL A 39 11.40 -0.70 15.07
C VAL A 39 11.63 0.71 14.55
N HIS A 40 11.14 1.06 13.36
CA HIS A 40 11.25 2.43 12.85
C HIS A 40 10.63 3.45 13.82
N SER A 41 9.44 3.17 14.33
CA SER A 41 8.72 4.10 15.21
C SER A 41 9.43 4.33 16.55
N VAL A 42 10.04 3.29 17.12
CA VAL A 42 10.77 3.36 18.39
C VAL A 42 12.16 3.95 18.20
N PHE A 43 12.94 3.41 17.25
CA PHE A 43 14.32 3.85 17.03
C PHE A 43 14.38 5.28 16.52
N ALA A 44 13.44 5.73 15.69
CA ALA A 44 13.41 7.13 15.28
C ALA A 44 13.23 8.09 16.48
N ARG A 45 12.52 7.68 17.54
CA ARG A 45 12.41 8.49 18.77
C ARG A 45 13.69 8.49 19.59
N LEU A 46 14.36 7.35 19.67
CA LEU A 46 15.64 7.21 20.35
C LEU A 46 16.74 8.02 19.65
N LEU A 47 16.85 7.88 18.33
CA LEU A 47 17.77 8.63 17.49
C LEU A 47 17.53 10.14 17.62
N TYR A 48 16.27 10.57 17.54
CA TYR A 48 15.90 11.97 17.73
C TYR A 48 16.32 12.49 19.11
N ALA A 49 16.08 11.71 20.18
CA ALA A 49 16.49 12.10 21.53
C ALA A 49 18.01 12.13 21.73
N SER A 50 18.76 11.31 20.96
CA SER A 50 20.23 11.28 21.01
C SER A 50 20.91 12.39 20.20
N GLY A 51 20.17 13.16 19.41
CA GLY A 51 20.70 14.21 18.53
C GLY A 51 21.02 13.75 17.09
N GLU A 52 20.91 12.46 16.80
CA GLU A 52 21.10 11.84 15.47
C GLU A 52 19.81 11.96 14.61
N CYS A 53 19.23 13.16 14.58
CA CYS A 53 17.92 13.42 13.98
C CYS A 53 17.91 13.22 12.46
N ASP A 54 19.05 13.35 11.79
CA ASP A 54 19.23 13.12 10.36
C ASP A 54 19.03 11.65 9.96
N GLN A 55 19.24 10.72 10.90
CA GLN A 55 19.02 9.27 10.69
C GLN A 55 17.56 8.84 10.91
N CYS A 56 16.71 9.75 11.40
CA CYS A 56 15.32 9.44 11.69
C CYS A 56 14.49 9.33 10.41
N SER A 57 13.85 8.17 10.24
CA SER A 57 12.88 7.92 9.16
C SER A 57 11.60 7.34 9.74
N ALA A 58 10.46 7.83 9.25
CA ALA A 58 9.20 7.11 9.34
C ALA A 58 9.36 5.72 8.66
N SER A 59 8.44 4.80 8.94
CA SER A 59 8.53 3.48 8.32
C SER A 59 8.18 3.53 6.83
N HIS A 60 8.77 2.61 6.06
CA HIS A 60 8.50 2.42 4.64
C HIS A 60 7.09 1.85 4.40
N GLY A 61 6.75 1.68 3.13
CA GLY A 61 5.55 0.99 2.70
C GLY A 61 5.34 -0.34 3.42
N GLY A 62 4.06 -0.64 3.64
CA GLY A 62 3.58 -1.58 4.64
C GLY A 62 2.74 -2.76 4.12
N SER A 63 2.37 -2.81 2.84
CA SER A 63 1.43 -3.85 2.38
C SER A 63 2.07 -5.17 1.97
N GLY A 64 3.12 -5.15 1.12
CA GLY A 64 3.74 -6.36 0.59
C GLY A 64 2.72 -7.19 -0.15
N CYS A 65 1.77 -6.48 -0.75
CA CYS A 65 0.78 -7.09 -1.58
C CYS A 65 1.54 -7.66 -2.77
N THR A 66 1.55 -8.96 -2.93
CA THR A 66 2.11 -9.63 -4.12
C THR A 66 1.00 -10.38 -4.85
N VAL A 67 1.25 -10.73 -6.10
CA VAL A 67 0.41 -11.67 -6.86
C VAL A 67 1.29 -12.88 -7.12
N ALA A 68 0.89 -14.05 -6.63
CA ALA A 68 1.48 -15.30 -7.08
C ALA A 68 0.62 -15.84 -8.22
N PHE A 69 1.24 -16.50 -9.18
CA PHE A 69 0.53 -17.16 -10.26
C PHE A 69 1.17 -18.50 -10.59
N SER A 70 0.38 -19.39 -11.18
CA SER A 70 0.83 -20.70 -11.61
C SER A 70 0.05 -21.17 -12.83
N GLY A 71 0.79 -21.63 -13.84
CA GLY A 71 0.23 -22.17 -15.07
C GLY A 71 1.22 -22.12 -16.23
N PRO A 72 0.76 -22.50 -17.44
CA PRO A 72 1.58 -22.40 -18.63
C PRO A 72 1.87 -20.94 -18.99
N ASN A 73 3.03 -20.68 -19.58
CA ASN A 73 3.35 -19.43 -20.24
C ASN A 73 3.13 -19.55 -21.78
N GLN A 74 3.43 -18.47 -22.51
CA GLN A 74 3.27 -18.38 -23.97
C GLN A 74 4.13 -19.37 -24.76
N TRP A 75 5.18 -19.93 -24.15
CA TRP A 75 6.10 -20.89 -24.74
C TRP A 75 5.73 -22.35 -24.41
N GLY A 76 4.65 -22.56 -23.66
CA GLY A 76 4.21 -23.89 -23.22
C GLY A 76 4.97 -24.43 -22.00
N ALA A 77 5.88 -23.66 -21.41
CA ALA A 77 6.52 -24.02 -20.16
C ALA A 77 5.59 -23.74 -18.98
N VAL A 78 5.57 -24.62 -17.99
CA VAL A 78 4.82 -24.40 -16.75
C VAL A 78 5.67 -23.56 -15.80
N SER A 79 5.09 -22.47 -15.31
CA SER A 79 5.74 -21.55 -14.37
C SER A 79 4.87 -21.37 -13.13
N SER A 80 5.51 -21.22 -11.98
CA SER A 80 4.89 -20.81 -10.72
C SER A 80 5.79 -19.74 -10.12
N ASP A 81 5.28 -18.52 -9.99
CA ASP A 81 6.12 -17.38 -9.62
C ASP A 81 5.34 -16.32 -8.83
N LEU A 82 6.08 -15.41 -8.22
CA LEU A 82 5.59 -14.20 -7.58
C LEU A 82 5.91 -13.00 -8.48
N MET A 83 4.93 -12.12 -8.69
CA MET A 83 5.14 -10.91 -9.50
C MET A 83 6.16 -9.98 -8.84
N GLY A 84 7.41 -10.05 -9.29
CA GLY A 84 8.54 -9.29 -8.74
C GLY A 84 8.36 -7.77 -8.82
N PHE A 85 7.69 -7.26 -9.87
CA PHE A 85 7.36 -5.83 -9.95
C PHE A 85 6.43 -5.39 -8.82
N LYS A 86 5.56 -6.25 -8.30
CA LYS A 86 4.62 -5.79 -7.28
C LYS A 86 5.30 -5.54 -5.93
N GLN A 87 6.42 -6.19 -5.62
CA GLN A 87 7.04 -6.10 -4.29
C GLN A 87 8.07 -4.97 -4.17
N ASN A 88 8.65 -4.53 -5.28
CA ASN A 88 9.81 -3.63 -5.34
C ASN A 88 9.55 -2.13 -5.54
N PRO A 89 8.34 -1.63 -5.82
CA PRO A 89 8.06 -0.20 -5.96
C PRO A 89 7.06 0.26 -4.89
N GLU A 90 7.36 -0.02 -3.62
CA GLU A 90 6.66 0.61 -2.50
C GLU A 90 7.24 2.01 -2.24
N GLY A 91 6.57 2.85 -1.45
CA GLY A 91 7.10 4.16 -1.06
C GLY A 91 7.99 4.10 0.18
N ALA A 92 9.04 4.93 0.25
CA ALA A 92 9.89 4.99 1.44
C ALA A 92 9.26 5.90 2.51
N GLY A 93 9.61 5.68 3.78
CA GLY A 93 9.16 6.58 4.84
C GLY A 93 9.77 7.97 4.72
N ALA A 94 9.03 8.98 5.18
CA ALA A 94 9.51 10.35 5.26
C ALA A 94 10.67 10.48 6.26
N ARG A 95 11.63 11.34 5.96
CA ARG A 95 12.73 11.69 6.86
C ARG A 95 12.46 13.01 7.56
N THR A 96 13.29 13.36 8.53
CA THR A 96 13.20 14.64 9.24
C THR A 96 13.43 15.83 8.32
N ASP A 97 14.29 15.66 7.31
CA ASP A 97 14.76 16.70 6.40
C ASP A 97 14.13 16.62 5.01
N LEU A 98 13.69 15.45 4.57
CA LEU A 98 13.29 15.16 3.19
C LEU A 98 12.08 14.23 3.09
N ASP A 99 11.37 14.33 1.98
CA ASP A 99 10.30 13.39 1.66
C ASP A 99 10.84 11.96 1.43
N GLY A 100 9.95 10.99 1.63
CA GLY A 100 10.22 9.60 1.27
C GLY A 100 10.33 9.44 -0.24
N VAL A 101 11.28 8.62 -0.69
CA VAL A 101 11.46 8.30 -2.11
C VAL A 101 10.23 7.56 -2.64
N ASP A 102 9.63 8.09 -3.70
CA ASP A 102 8.50 7.48 -4.42
C ASP A 102 8.94 6.18 -5.12
N ALA A 103 8.14 5.11 -5.04
CA ALA A 103 8.46 3.79 -5.62
C ALA A 103 9.92 3.34 -5.37
N TYR A 104 10.44 3.55 -4.15
CA TYR A 104 11.87 3.40 -3.86
C TYR A 104 12.38 1.97 -4.01
N GLY A 105 11.60 0.97 -3.59
CA GLY A 105 12.16 -0.35 -3.31
C GLY A 105 11.27 -1.30 -2.51
N PHE A 106 11.90 -2.39 -2.10
CA PHE A 106 11.36 -3.39 -1.19
C PHE A 106 12.14 -3.35 0.13
N PHE A 107 11.50 -3.04 1.26
CA PHE A 107 12.25 -2.80 2.52
C PHE A 107 12.95 -4.07 3.05
N TRP A 108 12.44 -5.26 2.70
CA TRP A 108 13.10 -6.53 3.04
C TRP A 108 14.41 -6.73 2.29
N ALA A 109 14.50 -6.21 1.06
CA ALA A 109 15.66 -6.33 0.20
C ALA A 109 15.80 -5.02 -0.59
N ASN A 110 16.36 -4.00 0.06
CA ASN A 110 16.45 -2.63 -0.48
C ASN A 110 17.23 -2.50 -1.80
N GLN A 111 18.10 -3.47 -2.10
CA GLN A 111 18.83 -3.55 -3.37
C GLN A 111 18.03 -4.25 -4.48
N GLY A 112 16.89 -4.85 -4.15
CA GLY A 112 15.97 -5.44 -5.10
C GLY A 112 15.45 -4.40 -6.09
N ARG A 113 15.30 -4.80 -7.35
CA ARG A 113 14.80 -3.94 -8.42
C ARG A 113 13.52 -4.50 -9.00
N ALA A 114 12.60 -3.62 -9.32
CA ALA A 114 11.42 -3.99 -10.08
C ALA A 114 11.87 -4.33 -11.53
N PRO A 115 11.42 -5.45 -12.11
CA PRO A 115 11.82 -5.85 -13.46
C PRO A 115 11.24 -4.91 -14.51
N ASP A 116 11.90 -4.85 -15.66
CA ASP A 116 11.37 -4.16 -16.84
C ASP A 116 10.11 -4.87 -17.35
N VAL A 117 9.15 -4.09 -17.82
CA VAL A 117 7.86 -4.59 -18.34
C VAL A 117 8.09 -5.57 -19.50
N GLU A 118 9.02 -5.26 -20.41
CA GLU A 118 9.32 -6.09 -21.59
C GLU A 118 9.94 -7.44 -21.19
N ASP A 119 10.84 -7.46 -20.20
CA ASP A 119 11.42 -8.71 -19.69
C ASP A 119 10.34 -9.57 -19.03
N PHE A 120 9.46 -8.98 -18.23
CA PHE A 120 8.36 -9.70 -17.60
C PHE A 120 7.37 -10.27 -18.64
N GLU A 121 6.93 -9.47 -19.60
CA GLU A 121 6.00 -9.91 -20.66
C GLU A 121 6.61 -10.97 -21.58
N SER A 122 7.93 -10.98 -21.77
CA SER A 122 8.62 -12.01 -22.57
C SER A 122 8.61 -13.40 -21.91
N ARG A 123 8.49 -13.46 -20.58
CA ARG A 123 8.63 -14.69 -19.78
C ARG A 123 7.28 -15.29 -19.35
N TYR A 124 6.28 -14.44 -19.12
CA TYR A 124 5.00 -14.84 -18.54
C TYR A 124 3.81 -14.52 -19.46
N THR A 125 2.63 -15.05 -19.12
CA THR A 125 1.40 -14.89 -19.94
C THR A 125 0.78 -13.49 -19.91
N PHE A 126 1.22 -12.62 -19.00
CA PHE A 126 0.54 -11.37 -18.72
C PHE A 126 0.94 -10.26 -19.68
N LEU A 127 -0.02 -9.39 -19.99
CA LEU A 127 0.21 -8.09 -20.64
C LEU A 127 -0.02 -6.97 -19.62
N HIS A 128 0.90 -6.02 -19.51
CA HIS A 128 0.76 -4.83 -18.68
C HIS A 128 -0.13 -3.81 -19.37
N LEU A 129 -1.25 -3.48 -18.74
CA LEU A 129 -2.16 -2.44 -19.23
C LEU A 129 -1.80 -1.05 -18.69
N SER A 130 -1.30 -1.00 -17.46
CA SER A 130 -0.92 0.24 -16.79
C SER A 130 0.03 -0.06 -15.63
N GLN A 131 0.99 0.84 -15.42
CA GLN A 131 1.92 0.83 -14.30
C GLN A 131 2.25 2.27 -13.94
N LYS A 132 1.78 2.74 -12.78
CA LYS A 132 1.87 4.16 -12.38
C LYS A 132 2.01 4.34 -10.88
N TYR A 133 2.38 5.54 -10.45
CA TYR A 133 2.16 5.99 -9.08
C TYR A 133 0.67 5.94 -8.73
N ARG A 134 0.41 5.68 -7.45
CA ARG A 134 -0.94 5.66 -6.91
C ARG A 134 -1.19 6.97 -6.18
N ILE A 135 -2.06 7.80 -6.75
CA ILE A 135 -2.51 9.07 -6.15
C ILE A 135 -2.99 8.81 -4.71
N ASP A 136 -2.63 9.71 -3.79
CA ASP A 136 -3.00 9.68 -2.37
C ASP A 136 -2.57 8.40 -1.64
N SER A 137 -1.47 7.78 -2.07
CA SER A 137 -0.96 6.55 -1.43
C SER A 137 0.11 6.75 -0.37
N CYS A 138 0.81 7.88 -0.40
CA CYS A 138 1.78 8.25 0.62
C CYS A 138 1.12 8.59 1.96
N GLY A 139 1.85 8.40 3.05
CA GLY A 139 1.52 8.99 4.34
C GLY A 139 1.79 10.49 4.30
N PHE A 140 0.78 11.28 4.65
CA PHE A 140 0.87 12.74 4.63
C PHE A 140 1.60 13.28 5.86
N GLY A 141 2.33 14.36 5.70
CA GLY A 141 2.99 15.07 6.81
C GLY A 141 3.67 16.33 6.31
N ARG A 142 4.34 17.05 7.20
CA ARG A 142 5.29 18.12 6.81
C ARG A 142 6.24 17.62 5.73
N ARG A 143 6.78 16.42 5.95
CA ARG A 143 7.42 15.60 4.92
C ARG A 143 6.50 14.42 4.61
N ARG A 144 6.17 14.22 3.34
CA ARG A 144 5.34 13.09 2.92
C ARG A 144 6.19 11.84 2.80
N GLY A 145 5.59 10.68 3.00
CA GLY A 145 6.21 9.44 2.54
C GLY A 145 6.27 9.39 1.02
N GLY A 146 7.02 8.43 0.50
CA GLY A 146 7.02 8.09 -0.91
C GLY A 146 5.67 7.50 -1.30
N SER A 147 5.23 7.78 -2.52
CA SER A 147 4.07 7.19 -3.16
C SER A 147 4.33 5.72 -3.48
N GLY A 148 3.31 4.89 -3.25
CA GLY A 148 3.26 3.55 -3.78
C GLY A 148 2.82 3.56 -5.24
N THR A 149 2.76 2.38 -5.84
CA THR A 149 2.34 2.21 -7.23
C THR A 149 1.11 1.32 -7.33
N TYR A 150 0.54 1.26 -8.52
CA TYR A 150 -0.35 0.18 -8.91
C TYR A 150 0.05 -0.34 -10.28
N THR A 151 -0.24 -1.62 -10.52
CA THR A 151 -0.02 -2.26 -11.82
C THR A 151 -1.23 -3.10 -12.19
N ALA A 152 -1.64 -3.03 -13.46
CA ALA A 152 -2.76 -3.79 -14.01
C ALA A 152 -2.23 -4.81 -15.02
N TRP A 153 -2.39 -6.09 -14.73
CA TRP A 153 -1.96 -7.21 -15.57
C TRP A 153 -3.17 -7.95 -16.12
N MET A 154 -3.21 -8.12 -17.44
CA MET A 154 -4.20 -8.95 -18.11
C MET A 154 -3.62 -10.32 -18.41
N ASN A 155 -4.34 -11.41 -18.13
CA ASN A 155 -3.96 -12.71 -18.70
C ASN A 155 -4.16 -12.66 -20.22
N TYR A 156 -3.10 -12.82 -21.02
CA TYR A 156 -3.15 -12.57 -22.46
C TYR A 156 -2.85 -13.79 -23.33
N HIS A 157 -1.78 -14.52 -23.05
CA HIS A 157 -1.26 -15.54 -23.96
C HIS A 157 -1.92 -16.91 -23.82
N VAL A 158 -2.42 -17.26 -22.62
CA VAL A 158 -3.00 -18.58 -22.34
C VAL A 158 -4.49 -18.49 -22.01
N PRO A 159 -5.27 -19.57 -22.23
CA PRO A 159 -6.70 -19.58 -21.94
C PRO A 159 -7.02 -19.30 -20.47
N GLU A 160 -6.22 -19.85 -19.57
CA GLU A 160 -6.42 -19.74 -18.12
C GLU A 160 -5.09 -19.80 -17.36
N ILE A 161 -5.02 -19.08 -16.24
CA ILE A 161 -3.91 -19.17 -15.29
C ILE A 161 -4.44 -19.03 -13.86
N ASN A 162 -3.85 -19.75 -12.92
CA ASN A 162 -4.17 -19.56 -11.50
C ASN A 162 -3.43 -18.34 -10.97
N ALA A 163 -4.12 -17.50 -10.21
CA ALA A 163 -3.52 -16.37 -9.50
C ALA A 163 -4.05 -16.30 -8.07
N LEU A 164 -3.19 -15.95 -7.12
CA LEU A 164 -3.56 -15.65 -5.74
C LEU A 164 -2.87 -14.37 -5.30
N THR A 165 -3.38 -13.75 -4.25
CA THR A 165 -2.78 -12.52 -3.71
C THR A 165 -2.42 -12.74 -2.25
N LEU A 166 -1.25 -12.25 -1.86
CA LEU A 166 -0.74 -12.31 -0.50
C LEU A 166 -0.43 -10.89 -0.07
N GLY A 167 -0.70 -10.54 1.18
CA GLY A 167 -0.42 -9.20 1.69
C GLY A 167 -1.28 -8.82 2.88
N ASN A 168 -0.89 -7.78 3.59
CA ASN A 168 -1.59 -7.27 4.76
C ASN A 168 -2.14 -5.85 4.50
N SER A 169 -2.72 -5.25 5.54
CA SER A 169 -3.13 -3.84 5.56
C SER A 169 -4.27 -3.44 4.63
N SER A 170 -5.32 -4.25 4.52
CA SER A 170 -6.51 -3.88 3.72
C SER A 170 -7.56 -3.07 4.45
N ARG A 171 -7.53 -3.09 5.78
CA ARG A 171 -8.47 -2.34 6.63
C ARG A 171 -7.76 -1.30 7.48
N ILE A 172 -6.59 -1.64 7.99
CA ILE A 172 -5.79 -0.80 8.88
C ILE A 172 -4.33 -0.88 8.39
N PRO A 173 -3.62 0.26 8.26
CA PRO A 173 -2.21 0.26 7.92
C PRO A 173 -1.38 -0.45 9.00
N VAL A 174 -0.27 -1.09 8.61
CA VAL A 174 0.63 -1.83 9.52
C VAL A 174 1.44 -0.89 10.44
N GLY A 175 1.51 0.41 10.13
CA GLY A 175 2.23 1.42 10.90
C GLY A 175 1.54 2.79 10.88
N GLY A 176 2.14 3.75 11.59
CA GLY A 176 1.69 5.13 11.69
C GLY A 176 2.73 6.12 11.17
N GLY A 177 2.32 7.38 10.98
CA GLY A 177 3.29 8.45 10.73
C GLY A 177 4.08 8.82 11.99
N LEU A 178 5.17 9.55 11.77
CA LEU A 178 6.12 9.96 12.80
C LEU A 178 5.90 11.43 13.17
N PHE A 179 5.96 11.75 14.46
CA PHE A 179 5.87 13.12 15.00
C PHE A 179 4.74 13.99 14.43
N GLY A 180 3.54 13.44 14.30
CA GLY A 180 2.36 14.15 13.78
C GLY A 180 2.03 13.86 12.32
N GLY A 181 2.87 13.07 11.63
CA GLY A 181 2.57 12.54 10.30
C GLY A 181 1.46 11.48 10.33
N TYR A 182 0.87 11.25 9.16
CA TYR A 182 -0.17 10.26 8.93
C TYR A 182 0.40 8.95 8.40
N ALA A 183 -0.39 7.88 8.60
CA ALA A 183 -0.10 6.60 7.99
C ALA A 183 -0.28 6.66 6.46
N ALA A 184 0.48 5.85 5.73
CA ALA A 184 0.20 5.59 4.33
C ALA A 184 -1.15 4.87 4.15
N ASN A 185 -1.66 4.84 2.92
CA ASN A 185 -2.95 4.23 2.65
C ASN A 185 -2.94 2.70 2.84
N VAL A 186 -4.14 2.12 2.81
CA VAL A 186 -4.33 0.66 2.81
C VAL A 186 -4.09 0.05 1.43
N ALA A 187 -3.73 -1.23 1.40
CA ALA A 187 -3.59 -2.01 0.17
C ALA A 187 -4.77 -2.94 -0.10
N GLY A 188 -5.03 -3.14 -1.37
CA GLY A 188 -6.00 -4.12 -1.87
C GLY A 188 -5.64 -4.53 -3.28
N ASN A 189 -6.56 -5.29 -3.88
CA ASN A 189 -6.45 -5.72 -5.26
C ASN A 189 -7.78 -5.48 -5.97
N LEU A 190 -7.73 -5.29 -7.29
CA LEU A 190 -8.93 -5.40 -8.12
C LEU A 190 -8.85 -6.67 -8.95
N LEU A 191 -9.98 -7.35 -9.05
CA LEU A 191 -10.21 -8.39 -10.04
C LEU A 191 -11.28 -7.89 -11.00
N LEU A 192 -10.90 -7.74 -12.26
CA LEU A 192 -11.78 -7.28 -13.33
C LEU A 192 -12.01 -8.45 -14.28
N ARG A 193 -13.28 -8.82 -14.45
CA ARG A 193 -13.69 -9.91 -15.35
C ARG A 193 -14.53 -9.42 -16.50
N GLU A 194 -14.56 -10.22 -17.56
CA GLU A 194 -15.29 -9.92 -18.80
C GLU A 194 -14.87 -8.56 -19.37
N THR A 195 -13.56 -8.29 -19.39
CA THR A 195 -13.06 -6.97 -19.80
C THR A 195 -13.14 -6.78 -21.32
N SER A 196 -13.13 -5.53 -21.76
CA SER A 196 -12.98 -5.15 -23.18
C SER A 196 -11.52 -4.99 -23.61
N ALA A 197 -10.54 -5.33 -22.76
CA ALA A 197 -9.11 -5.08 -22.98
C ALA A 197 -8.53 -5.77 -24.24
N LEU A 198 -9.08 -6.92 -24.65
CA LEU A 198 -8.67 -7.63 -25.86
C LEU A 198 -9.23 -7.03 -27.17
N GLY A 199 -10.19 -6.10 -27.10
CA GLY A 199 -10.99 -5.64 -28.25
C GLY A 199 -11.84 -6.76 -28.89
N GLY A 200 -12.81 -6.38 -29.72
CA GLY A 200 -13.61 -7.33 -30.52
C GLY A 200 -14.78 -8.03 -29.82
N ASP A 201 -15.67 -8.60 -30.64
CA ASP A 201 -16.88 -9.31 -30.20
C ASP A 201 -16.53 -10.64 -29.50
N ARG A 202 -17.36 -11.02 -28.53
CA ARG A 202 -17.11 -12.08 -27.52
C ARG A 202 -16.76 -13.44 -28.13
N ARG A 203 -17.21 -13.70 -29.36
CA ARG A 203 -17.02 -14.96 -30.11
C ARG A 203 -15.63 -15.14 -30.72
N GLU A 204 -14.86 -14.07 -30.94
CA GLU A 204 -13.50 -14.17 -31.52
C GLU A 204 -12.41 -14.50 -30.49
N ARG A 205 -12.73 -14.43 -29.19
CA ARG A 205 -11.80 -14.55 -28.05
C ARG A 205 -11.16 -15.94 -27.90
N VAL A 206 -11.74 -16.97 -28.52
CA VAL A 206 -11.36 -18.38 -28.38
C VAL A 206 -10.31 -18.85 -29.41
N THR A 207 -9.97 -18.04 -30.41
CA THR A 207 -9.00 -18.46 -31.43
C THR A 207 -7.62 -17.86 -31.21
N ARG A 208 -6.57 -18.68 -31.36
CA ARG A 208 -5.14 -18.32 -31.35
C ARG A 208 -4.75 -17.24 -32.40
N LYS A 209 -5.71 -16.82 -33.23
CA LYS A 209 -5.58 -15.82 -34.32
C LYS A 209 -6.20 -14.45 -33.98
N ALA A 210 -6.62 -14.21 -32.73
CA ALA A 210 -7.09 -12.89 -32.32
C ALA A 210 -6.00 -11.84 -32.59
N ARG A 211 -6.24 -10.98 -33.59
CA ARG A 211 -5.36 -9.87 -33.96
C ARG A 211 -5.18 -8.95 -32.75
N VAL A 212 -3.98 -8.41 -32.58
CA VAL A 212 -3.72 -7.32 -31.63
C VAL A 212 -4.79 -6.23 -31.83
N PRO A 213 -5.56 -5.84 -30.80
CA PRO A 213 -6.63 -4.87 -30.97
C PRO A 213 -6.10 -3.55 -31.56
N THR A 214 -6.77 -3.03 -32.59
CA THR A 214 -6.38 -1.81 -33.30
C THR A 214 -6.71 -0.52 -32.52
N LYS A 215 -7.51 -0.62 -31.44
CA LYS A 215 -7.85 0.48 -30.55
C LYS A 215 -7.78 0.01 -29.09
N TRP A 216 -6.72 0.40 -28.40
CA TRP A 216 -6.48 0.06 -27.00
C TRP A 216 -7.21 1.04 -26.07
N VAL A 217 -8.00 0.52 -25.13
CA VAL A 217 -8.43 1.31 -23.96
C VAL A 217 -7.34 1.17 -22.91
N ARG A 218 -6.43 2.16 -22.85
CA ARG A 218 -5.44 2.26 -21.77
C ARG A 218 -6.11 2.96 -20.59
N PRO A 219 -6.28 2.28 -19.44
CA PRO A 219 -6.80 2.94 -18.27
C PRO A 219 -5.86 4.07 -17.85
N ARG A 220 -6.41 5.27 -17.67
CA ARG A 220 -5.60 6.46 -17.37
C ARG A 220 -5.09 6.45 -15.93
N ASP A 221 -5.89 5.92 -15.03
CA ASP A 221 -5.62 5.85 -13.60
C ASP A 221 -6.42 4.70 -12.96
N LEU A 222 -6.14 4.41 -11.70
CA LEU A 222 -6.82 3.36 -10.94
C LEU A 222 -8.33 3.64 -10.76
N GLU A 223 -8.73 4.91 -10.69
CA GLU A 223 -10.14 5.28 -10.49
C GLU A 223 -10.97 5.03 -11.77
N SER A 224 -10.38 5.26 -12.94
CA SER A 224 -10.97 4.94 -14.24
C SER A 224 -11.22 3.44 -14.38
N LEU A 225 -10.28 2.59 -13.90
CA LEU A 225 -10.46 1.15 -13.84
C LEU A 225 -11.64 0.72 -12.95
N LEU A 226 -11.84 1.42 -11.83
CA LEU A 226 -12.91 1.14 -10.88
C LEU A 226 -14.29 1.58 -11.38
N ARG A 227 -14.35 2.70 -12.11
CA ARG A 227 -15.61 3.36 -12.47
C ARG A 227 -16.08 3.05 -13.89
N ASP A 228 -15.19 2.70 -14.80
CA ASP A 228 -15.54 2.45 -16.20
C ASP A 228 -16.20 1.07 -16.39
N ARG A 229 -17.53 1.07 -16.32
CA ARG A 229 -18.35 -0.14 -16.60
C ARG A 229 -18.28 -0.59 -18.06
N ASN A 230 -17.80 0.24 -18.98
CA ASN A 230 -17.56 -0.18 -20.36
C ASN A 230 -16.24 -0.95 -20.48
N PHE A 231 -15.33 -0.78 -19.53
CA PHE A 231 -14.06 -1.51 -19.50
C PHE A 231 -14.22 -2.91 -18.91
N ALA A 232 -14.88 -3.05 -17.76
CA ALA A 232 -15.12 -4.33 -17.11
C ALA A 232 -16.57 -4.45 -16.62
N ARG A 233 -17.21 -5.58 -16.94
CA ARG A 233 -18.59 -5.85 -16.50
C ARG A 233 -18.65 -6.18 -15.01
N HIS A 234 -17.62 -6.86 -14.52
CA HIS A 234 -17.48 -7.25 -13.12
C HIS A 234 -16.18 -6.71 -12.56
N CYS A 235 -16.28 -5.85 -11.56
CA CYS A 235 -15.15 -5.28 -10.83
C CYS A 235 -15.31 -5.63 -9.35
N GLU A 236 -14.36 -6.39 -8.81
CA GLU A 236 -14.33 -6.78 -7.41
C GLU A 236 -13.13 -6.14 -6.71
N LEU A 237 -13.40 -5.31 -5.69
CA LEU A 237 -12.37 -4.85 -4.74
C LEU A 237 -12.13 -5.95 -3.71
N ARG A 238 -10.91 -6.46 -3.69
CA ARG A 238 -10.50 -7.57 -2.82
C ARG A 238 -9.48 -7.09 -1.78
N PRO A 239 -9.44 -7.70 -0.59
CA PRO A 239 -8.32 -7.53 0.34
C PRO A 239 -6.96 -7.84 -0.31
N ALA A 240 -5.88 -7.54 0.39
CA ALA A 240 -4.52 -7.76 -0.06
C ALA A 240 -4.19 -9.26 -0.13
N GLN A 241 -4.84 -10.07 0.73
CA GLN A 241 -4.74 -11.52 0.75
C GLN A 241 -6.05 -12.16 0.30
N ASN A 242 -5.97 -13.08 -0.66
CA ASN A 242 -7.10 -13.84 -1.18
C ASN A 242 -6.70 -15.27 -1.56
N PRO A 243 -7.64 -16.23 -1.51
CA PRO A 243 -7.42 -17.56 -2.05
C PRO A 243 -7.17 -17.52 -3.57
N PRO A 244 -6.60 -18.60 -4.13
CA PRO A 244 -6.42 -18.74 -5.58
C PRO A 244 -7.72 -18.56 -6.35
N VAL A 245 -7.61 -17.91 -7.50
CA VAL A 245 -8.67 -17.74 -8.49
C VAL A 245 -8.11 -18.07 -9.87
N VAL A 246 -8.98 -18.58 -10.74
CA VAL A 246 -8.67 -18.74 -12.16
C VAL A 246 -8.90 -17.39 -12.86
N LEU A 247 -7.89 -16.93 -13.59
CA LEU A 247 -7.96 -15.80 -14.50
C LEU A 247 -8.10 -16.34 -15.93
N GLU A 248 -9.24 -16.08 -16.55
CA GLU A 248 -9.45 -16.40 -17.96
C GLU A 248 -8.69 -15.40 -18.84
N ARG A 249 -8.45 -15.77 -20.10
CA ARG A 249 -7.86 -14.85 -21.08
C ARG A 249 -8.69 -13.57 -21.19
N GLY A 250 -8.07 -12.43 -20.93
CA GLY A 250 -8.69 -11.11 -20.92
C GLY A 250 -9.12 -10.62 -19.52
N ASP A 251 -9.11 -11.47 -18.50
CA ASP A 251 -9.30 -11.01 -17.12
C ASP A 251 -8.09 -10.19 -16.67
N VAL A 252 -8.33 -9.18 -15.85
CA VAL A 252 -7.32 -8.24 -15.36
C VAL A 252 -7.25 -8.30 -13.83
N ILE A 253 -6.03 -8.46 -13.32
CA ILE A 253 -5.72 -8.31 -11.90
C ILE A 253 -4.93 -7.01 -11.69
N VAL A 254 -5.40 -6.18 -10.77
CA VAL A 254 -4.75 -4.92 -10.40
C VAL A 254 -4.16 -5.05 -9.02
N GLY A 255 -2.83 -4.98 -8.93
CA GLY A 255 -2.11 -4.96 -7.67
C GLY A 255 -1.87 -3.52 -7.19
N MET A 256 -2.17 -3.23 -5.93
CA MET A 256 -1.90 -1.92 -5.33
C MET A 256 -0.85 -2.02 -4.22
N ASN A 257 0.18 -1.20 -4.33
CA ASN A 257 1.19 -1.02 -3.31
C ASN A 257 0.86 0.19 -2.44
N THR A 258 1.45 0.20 -1.25
CA THR A 258 1.34 1.32 -0.30
C THR A 258 2.52 2.25 -0.43
N GLY A 259 2.27 3.53 -0.15
CA GLY A 259 3.36 4.48 0.10
C GLY A 259 4.00 4.27 1.46
N GLY A 260 5.05 5.04 1.74
CA GLY A 260 5.66 5.11 3.08
C GLY A 260 4.95 6.09 3.99
N HIS A 261 5.24 6.03 5.29
CA HIS A 261 4.58 6.84 6.30
C HIS A 261 5.10 8.29 6.31
N GLY A 262 4.24 9.24 6.70
CA GLY A 262 4.58 10.67 6.74
C GLY A 262 5.28 11.10 8.02
N TYR A 263 5.91 12.28 8.00
CA TYR A 263 6.61 12.90 9.13
C TYR A 263 6.11 14.33 9.37
N GLY A 264 5.83 14.69 10.62
CA GLY A 264 5.44 16.06 11.00
C GLY A 264 4.00 16.42 10.64
N ASP A 265 3.49 17.53 11.20
CA ASP A 265 2.12 18.02 10.91
C ASP A 265 1.98 18.47 9.45
N VAL A 266 0.90 18.03 8.80
CA VAL A 266 0.54 18.41 7.43
C VAL A 266 0.40 19.92 7.24
N LEU A 267 0.01 20.68 8.27
CA LEU A 267 -0.11 22.14 8.18
C LEU A 267 1.24 22.86 8.17
N GLU A 268 2.36 22.15 8.40
CA GLU A 268 3.72 22.68 8.32
C GLU A 268 4.40 22.42 6.97
N ARG A 269 3.80 21.63 6.07
CA ARG A 269 4.36 21.40 4.73
C ARG A 269 4.39 22.72 3.95
N SER A 270 5.44 22.95 3.16
CA SER A 270 5.47 24.09 2.23
C SER A 270 4.29 23.99 1.26
N PRO A 271 3.51 25.07 1.06
CA PRO A 271 2.45 25.10 0.05
C PRO A 271 2.96 24.82 -1.37
N GLU A 272 4.18 25.24 -1.68
CA GLU A 272 4.83 25.02 -2.98
C GLU A 272 5.17 23.54 -3.18
N ASP A 273 5.69 22.87 -2.15
CA ASP A 273 5.90 21.41 -2.19
C ASP A 273 4.57 20.65 -2.41
N VAL A 274 3.47 21.12 -1.79
CA VAL A 274 2.13 20.55 -2.00
C VAL A 274 1.65 20.76 -3.45
N LEU A 275 1.89 21.94 -4.02
CA LEU A 275 1.56 22.19 -5.42
C LEU A 275 2.38 21.31 -6.37
N GLN A 276 3.66 21.11 -6.08
CA GLN A 276 4.53 20.20 -6.86
C GLN A 276 4.03 18.76 -6.78
N ASP A 277 3.62 18.29 -5.59
CA ASP A 277 3.06 16.94 -5.42
C ASP A 277 1.78 16.76 -6.25
N PHE A 278 0.92 17.79 -6.30
CA PHE A 278 -0.30 17.78 -7.08
C PHE A 278 -0.02 17.78 -8.59
N GLN A 279 0.92 18.61 -9.05
CA GLN A 279 1.34 18.66 -10.46
C GLN A 279 2.04 17.37 -10.92
N SER A 280 2.58 16.60 -9.99
CA SER A 280 3.26 15.32 -10.26
C SER A 280 2.33 14.10 -10.18
N ASP A 281 1.01 14.30 -10.09
CA ASP A 281 0.00 13.24 -9.93
C ASP A 281 0.27 12.31 -8.72
N LEU A 282 0.83 12.84 -7.63
CA LEU A 282 1.08 12.08 -6.40
C LEU A 282 -0.04 12.24 -5.38
N ILE A 283 -0.68 13.41 -5.35
CA ILE A 283 -1.82 13.72 -4.49
C ILE A 283 -2.97 14.31 -5.29
N SER A 284 -4.19 14.14 -4.82
CA SER A 284 -5.38 14.70 -5.46
C SER A 284 -5.62 16.16 -5.05
N ALA A 285 -6.41 16.87 -5.85
CA ALA A 285 -6.90 18.22 -5.50
C ALA A 285 -7.65 18.23 -4.15
N ARG A 286 -8.32 17.12 -3.81
CA ARG A 286 -8.96 16.95 -2.51
C ARG A 286 -7.94 16.90 -1.39
N THR A 287 -6.84 16.18 -1.55
CA THR A 287 -5.76 16.12 -0.56
C THR A 287 -5.09 17.48 -0.35
N VAL A 288 -4.83 18.23 -1.43
CA VAL A 288 -4.32 19.60 -1.36
C VAL A 288 -5.21 20.48 -0.46
N ALA A 289 -6.51 20.42 -0.69
CA ALA A 289 -7.50 21.24 0.01
C ALA A 289 -7.79 20.74 1.44
N ASP A 290 -8.11 19.47 1.62
CA ASP A 290 -8.69 18.93 2.85
C ASP A 290 -7.62 18.51 3.87
N ILE A 291 -6.45 18.08 3.41
CA ILE A 291 -5.37 17.60 4.30
C ILE A 291 -4.34 18.71 4.54
N TYR A 292 -3.78 19.26 3.48
CA TYR A 292 -2.72 20.27 3.57
C TYR A 292 -3.24 21.69 3.77
N CYS A 293 -4.55 21.89 3.56
CA CYS A 293 -5.21 23.19 3.66
C CYS A 293 -4.60 24.25 2.75
N VAL A 294 -4.10 23.84 1.58
CA VAL A 294 -3.52 24.74 0.57
C VAL A 294 -4.59 25.17 -0.42
N VAL A 295 -4.54 26.45 -0.81
CA VAL A 295 -5.42 27.05 -1.80
C VAL A 295 -4.60 27.37 -3.05
N VAL A 296 -5.05 26.87 -4.20
CA VAL A 296 -4.44 27.12 -5.51
C VAL A 296 -5.43 27.99 -6.30
N ASP A 297 -4.97 29.14 -6.81
CA ASP A 297 -5.82 30.00 -7.66
C ASP A 297 -6.06 29.28 -8.99
N PRO A 298 -7.33 28.96 -9.34
CA PRO A 298 -7.64 28.20 -10.56
C PRO A 298 -7.29 28.94 -11.86
N ARG A 299 -7.10 30.27 -11.82
CA ARG A 299 -6.74 31.08 -12.99
C ARG A 299 -5.24 31.07 -13.26
N THR A 300 -4.43 31.07 -12.20
CA THR A 300 -2.96 31.15 -12.33
C THR A 300 -2.28 29.79 -12.15
N GLY A 301 -2.96 28.83 -11.51
CA GLY A 301 -2.38 27.55 -11.12
C GLY A 301 -1.33 27.66 -10.01
N GLN A 302 -1.25 28.82 -9.34
CA GLN A 302 -0.27 29.11 -8.30
C GLN A 302 -0.90 29.06 -6.91
N VAL A 303 -0.07 28.87 -5.88
CA VAL A 303 -0.50 28.94 -4.49
C VAL A 303 -0.98 30.36 -4.16
N ASP A 304 -2.17 30.47 -3.55
CA ASP A 304 -2.61 31.68 -2.86
C ASP A 304 -2.13 31.61 -1.40
N SER A 305 -1.03 32.29 -1.10
CA SER A 305 -0.40 32.26 0.23
C SER A 305 -1.31 32.82 1.32
N ALA A 306 -2.05 33.90 1.02
CA ALA A 306 -2.93 34.55 1.99
C ALA A 306 -4.15 33.69 2.32
N ALA A 307 -4.80 33.13 1.30
CA ALA A 307 -5.92 32.22 1.49
C ALA A 307 -5.50 30.90 2.14
N THR A 308 -4.30 30.40 1.82
CA THR A 308 -3.71 29.21 2.46
C THR A 308 -3.48 29.43 3.95
N GLU A 309 -2.87 30.54 4.36
CA GLU A 309 -2.65 30.80 5.78
C GLU A 309 -3.98 30.99 6.53
N ALA A 310 -4.94 31.71 5.94
CA ALA A 310 -6.27 31.85 6.52
C ALA A 310 -6.96 30.48 6.70
N ARG A 311 -6.86 29.58 5.71
CA ARG A 311 -7.43 28.22 5.78
C ARG A 311 -6.71 27.37 6.83
N ARG A 312 -5.39 27.43 6.92
CA ARG A 312 -4.60 26.74 7.96
C ARG A 312 -4.94 27.25 9.36
N HIS A 313 -5.09 28.56 9.54
CA HIS A 313 -5.54 29.14 10.81
C HIS A 313 -6.95 28.64 11.21
N GLN A 314 -7.89 28.60 10.26
CA GLN A 314 -9.21 28.03 10.50
C GLN A 314 -9.15 26.55 10.90
N GLU A 315 -8.31 25.74 10.24
CA GLU A 315 -8.13 24.34 10.62
C GLU A 315 -7.52 24.21 12.02
N ARG A 316 -6.51 25.02 12.39
CA ARG A 316 -5.97 25.06 13.75
C ARG A 316 -7.05 25.37 14.79
N ALA A 317 -7.90 26.37 14.53
CA ALA A 317 -9.04 26.68 15.40
C ALA A 317 -10.04 25.51 15.51
N LYS A 318 -10.31 24.80 14.40
CA LYS A 318 -11.12 23.56 14.43
C LYS A 318 -10.46 22.46 15.25
N ARG A 319 -9.13 22.31 15.20
CA ARG A 319 -8.36 21.34 16.01
C ARG A 319 -8.50 21.64 17.49
N LEU A 320 -8.37 22.89 17.88
CA LEU A 320 -8.56 23.33 19.27
C LEU A 320 -9.98 23.07 19.76
N LYS A 321 -11.00 23.37 18.94
CA LYS A 321 -12.41 23.17 19.31
C LYS A 321 -12.79 21.69 19.49
N ARG A 322 -12.20 20.78 18.70
CA ARG A 322 -12.47 19.33 18.81
C ARG A 322 -11.60 18.61 19.83
N GLY A 323 -10.48 19.23 20.23
CA GLY A 323 -9.57 18.69 21.22
C GLY A 323 -10.20 18.75 22.61
N VAL A 324 -9.97 17.69 23.38
CA VAL A 324 -10.31 17.62 24.81
C VAL A 324 -9.03 17.30 25.58
N SER A 325 -9.07 17.41 26.91
CA SER A 325 -7.93 16.99 27.72
C SER A 325 -7.65 15.49 27.56
N PHE A 326 -6.40 15.08 27.80
CA PHE A 326 -6.03 13.67 27.70
C PHE A 326 -6.88 12.78 28.63
N SER A 327 -7.10 13.22 29.87
CA SER A 327 -7.88 12.48 30.86
C SER A 327 -9.34 12.27 30.42
N GLU A 328 -10.00 13.30 29.89
CA GLU A 328 -11.36 13.19 29.35
C GLU A 328 -11.42 12.24 28.14
N PHE A 329 -10.41 12.33 27.25
CA PHE A 329 -10.31 11.42 26.11
C PHE A 329 -10.13 9.98 26.56
N GLU A 330 -9.21 9.71 27.49
CA GLU A 330 -8.89 8.37 27.99
C GLU A 330 -10.09 7.70 28.68
N GLU A 331 -10.83 8.45 29.50
CA GLU A 331 -12.04 7.96 30.16
C GLU A 331 -13.09 7.50 29.14
N ALA A 332 -13.31 8.28 28.08
CA ALA A 332 -14.26 7.95 27.04
C ALA A 332 -13.75 6.84 26.10
N TRP A 333 -12.46 6.85 25.76
CA TRP A 333 -11.84 5.94 24.81
C TRP A 333 -11.69 4.52 25.36
N SER A 334 -11.26 4.39 26.62
CA SER A 334 -11.04 3.09 27.29
C SER A 334 -12.30 2.22 27.39
N ARG A 335 -13.49 2.83 27.34
CA ARG A 335 -14.79 2.14 27.32
C ARG A 335 -15.14 1.55 25.95
N LYS A 336 -14.44 1.94 24.89
CA LYS A 336 -14.69 1.42 23.54
C LYS A 336 -14.06 0.04 23.38
N ARG A 337 -14.73 -0.81 22.61
CA ARG A 337 -14.26 -2.16 22.29
C ARG A 337 -14.65 -2.52 20.86
N PRO A 338 -13.75 -3.16 20.08
CA PRO A 338 -14.10 -3.69 18.76
C PRO A 338 -15.21 -4.75 18.85
N PRO A 339 -15.98 -4.97 17.77
CA PRO A 339 -16.95 -6.06 17.73
C PRO A 339 -16.26 -7.42 17.83
N ASP A 340 -16.93 -8.43 18.39
CA ASP A 340 -16.36 -9.77 18.60
C ASP A 340 -15.86 -10.42 17.31
N SER A 341 -16.50 -10.12 16.17
CA SER A 341 -16.07 -10.59 14.85
C SER A 341 -14.66 -10.12 14.48
N ALA A 342 -14.25 -8.93 14.93
CA ALA A 342 -12.89 -8.41 14.73
C ALA A 342 -11.87 -9.01 15.72
N LEU A 343 -12.34 -9.50 16.87
CA LEU A 343 -11.50 -10.03 17.95
C LEU A 343 -11.29 -11.54 17.89
N ARG A 344 -11.86 -12.23 16.89
CA ARG A 344 -11.83 -13.69 16.73
C ARG A 344 -10.45 -14.33 16.95
N TYR A 345 -9.38 -13.66 16.51
CA TYR A 345 -8.00 -14.14 16.62
C TYR A 345 -7.09 -13.19 17.42
N PHE A 346 -7.67 -12.21 18.11
CA PHE A 346 -6.90 -11.20 18.85
C PHE A 346 -6.30 -11.75 20.15
N GLY A 347 -6.93 -12.78 20.73
CA GLY A 347 -6.64 -13.23 22.09
C GLY A 347 -7.54 -12.51 23.10
N ARG A 348 -7.09 -12.37 24.35
CA ARG A 348 -7.79 -11.61 25.37
C ARG A 348 -7.80 -10.12 25.00
N TRP A 349 -8.93 -9.46 25.12
CA TRP A 349 -9.01 -8.01 24.99
C TRP A 349 -8.75 -7.34 26.34
N PRO A 350 -7.98 -6.24 26.43
CA PRO A 350 -7.28 -5.54 25.34
C PRO A 350 -5.82 -5.95 25.13
N ASP A 351 -5.27 -6.83 25.95
CA ASP A 351 -3.83 -7.09 26.05
C ASP A 351 -3.28 -8.10 25.03
N GLY A 352 -4.16 -8.76 24.27
CA GLY A 352 -3.78 -9.73 23.24
C GLY A 352 -3.20 -11.03 23.80
N ALA A 353 -3.37 -11.29 25.11
CA ALA A 353 -2.82 -12.48 25.73
C ALA A 353 -3.44 -13.75 25.11
N PRO A 354 -2.66 -14.84 24.91
CA PRO A 354 -3.19 -16.10 24.42
C PRO A 354 -4.32 -16.62 25.32
N LEU A 355 -5.44 -17.02 24.73
CA LEU A 355 -6.59 -17.60 25.45
C LEU A 355 -6.39 -19.10 25.78
N GLY A 356 -5.30 -19.71 25.30
CA GLY A 356 -4.99 -21.12 25.42
C GLY A 356 -4.22 -21.64 24.21
N ALA A 357 -3.85 -22.92 24.23
CA ALA A 357 -3.17 -23.55 23.10
C ALA A 357 -4.08 -23.62 21.86
N VAL A 358 -3.58 -23.14 20.72
CA VAL A 358 -4.28 -23.29 19.43
C VAL A 358 -4.10 -24.73 18.95
N ARG A 359 -5.15 -25.55 19.08
CA ARG A 359 -5.17 -26.93 18.55
C ARG A 359 -5.39 -26.89 17.04
N ARG A 360 -4.48 -27.51 16.30
CA ARG A 360 -4.56 -27.70 14.84
C ARG A 360 -4.77 -29.20 14.60
N GLY A 361 -5.87 -29.55 13.94
CA GLY A 361 -6.25 -30.93 13.64
C GLY A 361 -6.22 -31.20 12.15
#